data_AF-A0A818LVB1-F1
#
_entry.id   AF-A0A818LVB1-F1
#
_cell.length_a   1.000
_cell.length_b   1.000
_cell.length_c   1.000
_cell.angle_alpha   90.00
_cell.angle_beta   90.00
_cell.angle_gamma   90.00
#
_symmetry.space_group_name_H-M   'P 1'
#
loop_
_entity.id
_entity.type
_entity.pdbx_description
1 polymer ?
#
loop_
_entity_poly.entity_id
_entity_poly.type
_entity_poly.pdbx_seq_one_letter_code
_entity_poly.pdbx_strand_id
1 'polypeptide(L)'
;MAAEQDTPEVASIVARIGSLLDTHKNKLEIDLTHETIEFSQHSGNLFTGSKPQVAITLGFNDEGLTKDSDLAQFVANFNFIALDRLPVPGLDGVPSQWEIYPQTPISSFSEGVTLEQYDPSTQILKLAVQTQFFAIYGSVPQKHPIADARAPKGTYLQVRRDIQGVIKLNAKLVFSS
;
A
#
# COMPACT_ATOMS: atom_id res chain seq x y z
N MET A 1 24.01 23.79 -8.49
CA MET A 1 22.72 23.78 -7.76
C MET A 1 23.05 23.35 -6.34
N ALA A 2 22.87 24.23 -5.37
CA ALA A 2 23.18 23.92 -3.97
C ALA A 2 22.21 22.84 -3.48
N ALA A 3 22.73 21.75 -2.94
CA ALA A 3 21.93 20.78 -2.19
C ALA A 3 21.28 21.54 -1.04
N GLU A 4 19.96 21.77 -1.10
CA GLU A 4 19.19 22.26 0.02
C GLU A 4 19.38 21.25 1.15
N GLN A 5 20.21 21.60 2.15
CA GLN A 5 20.53 20.69 3.26
C GLN A 5 19.23 20.27 3.95
N ASP A 6 18.87 18.99 3.90
CA ASP A 6 17.73 18.44 4.62
C ASP A 6 17.78 18.80 6.10
N THR A 7 16.63 18.92 6.75
CA THR A 7 16.60 19.13 8.21
C THR A 7 17.23 17.92 8.91
N PRO A 8 17.80 18.08 10.12
CA PRO A 8 18.35 16.94 10.87
C PRO A 8 17.33 15.80 11.08
N GLU A 9 16.05 16.15 11.22
CA GLU A 9 14.95 15.18 11.30
C GLU A 9 14.79 14.39 9.99
N VAL A 10 14.70 15.08 8.85
CA VAL A 10 14.60 14.40 7.53
C VAL A 10 15.82 13.52 7.28
N ALA A 11 17.03 14.03 7.55
CA ALA A 11 18.26 13.26 7.40
C ALA A 11 18.26 11.99 8.28
N SER A 12 17.75 12.08 9.51
CA SER A 12 17.60 10.93 10.41
C SER A 12 16.60 9.90 9.87
N ILE A 13 15.44 10.33 9.35
CA ILE A 13 14.44 9.44 8.78
C ILE A 13 14.97 8.78 7.49
N VAL A 14 15.62 9.54 6.61
CA VAL A 14 16.26 9.02 5.39
C VAL A 14 17.32 7.98 5.72
N ALA A 15 18.19 8.24 6.72
CA ALA A 15 19.19 7.29 7.17
C ALA A 15 18.55 6.00 7.71
N ARG A 16 17.44 6.11 8.46
CA ARG A 16 16.70 4.96 8.97
C ARG A 16 16.09 4.12 7.86
N ILE A 17 15.45 4.75 6.87
CA ILE A 17 14.93 4.07 5.68
C ILE A 17 16.06 3.39 4.91
N GLY A 18 17.20 4.07 4.72
CA GLY A 18 18.38 3.49 4.06
C GLY A 18 18.89 2.25 4.80
N SER A 19 19.07 2.35 6.12
CA SER A 19 19.51 1.24 6.95
C SER A 19 18.54 0.05 6.92
N LEU A 20 17.22 0.31 6.91
CA LEU A 20 16.20 -0.72 6.76
C LEU A 20 16.39 -1.45 5.42
N LEU A 21 16.42 -0.70 4.31
CA LEU A 21 16.56 -1.28 2.98
C LEU A 21 17.88 -2.05 2.83
N ASP A 22 18.99 -1.56 3.37
CA ASP A 22 20.27 -2.25 3.32
C ASP A 22 20.23 -3.57 4.12
N THR A 23 19.62 -3.56 5.31
CA THR A 23 19.45 -4.77 6.15
C THR A 23 18.61 -5.84 5.43
N HIS A 24 17.57 -5.42 4.73
CA HIS A 24 16.65 -6.31 4.02
C HIS A 24 17.02 -6.50 2.54
N LYS A 25 18.20 -6.06 2.09
CA LYS A 25 18.68 -6.19 0.70
C LYS A 25 17.70 -5.63 -0.34
N ASN A 26 17.18 -4.44 -0.07
CA ASN A 26 16.13 -3.76 -0.84
C ASN A 26 14.85 -4.61 -1.00
N LYS A 27 14.50 -5.42 -0.01
CA LYS A 27 13.22 -6.13 0.04
C LYS A 27 12.34 -5.55 1.14
N LEU A 28 11.06 -5.34 0.84
CA LEU A 28 10.04 -4.95 1.80
C LEU A 28 8.99 -6.06 1.90
N GLU A 29 8.95 -6.71 3.05
CA GLU A 29 7.96 -7.74 3.38
C GLU A 29 6.85 -7.10 4.22
N ILE A 30 5.63 -7.13 3.70
CA ILE A 30 4.47 -6.50 4.31
C ILE A 30 3.44 -7.60 4.59
N ASP A 31 3.34 -8.01 5.84
CA ASP A 31 2.36 -9.01 6.28
C ASP A 31 1.16 -8.33 6.94
N LEU A 32 0.05 -8.29 6.22
CA LEU A 32 -1.25 -7.77 6.65
C LEU A 32 -2.22 -8.92 6.96
N THR A 33 -1.73 -10.14 7.17
CA THR A 33 -2.61 -11.31 7.44
C THR A 33 -3.07 -11.37 8.90
N HIS A 34 -2.30 -10.77 9.81
CA HIS A 34 -2.64 -10.69 11.23
C HIS A 34 -3.81 -9.77 11.54
N GLU A 35 -4.13 -8.86 10.63
CA GLU A 35 -5.26 -7.94 10.76
C GLU A 35 -6.20 -8.05 9.57
N THR A 36 -7.45 -8.43 9.83
CA THR A 36 -8.48 -8.37 8.78
C THR A 36 -8.70 -6.92 8.37
N ILE A 37 -8.57 -6.63 7.08
CA ILE A 37 -8.92 -5.34 6.49
C ILE A 37 -10.29 -5.53 5.83
N GLU A 38 -11.26 -4.69 6.20
CA GLU A 38 -12.56 -4.69 5.54
C GLU A 38 -12.47 -3.88 4.25
N PHE A 39 -12.89 -4.49 3.15
CA PHE A 39 -12.94 -3.88 1.84
C PHE A 39 -14.40 -3.65 1.47
N SER A 40 -14.84 -2.40 1.51
CA SER A 40 -16.21 -2.04 1.17
C SER A 40 -16.39 -1.96 -0.35
N GLN A 41 -17.48 -2.55 -0.85
CA GLN A 41 -17.89 -2.42 -2.24
C GLN A 41 -18.41 -1.00 -2.50
N HIS A 42 -17.84 -0.31 -3.49
CA HIS A 42 -18.25 1.08 -3.84
C HIS A 42 -19.09 1.15 -5.11
N SER A 43 -18.72 0.39 -6.14
CA SER A 43 -19.42 0.35 -7.42
C SER A 43 -19.19 -1.03 -8.03
N GLY A 44 -20.21 -1.89 -7.99
CA GLY A 44 -20.28 -3.20 -8.65
C GLY A 44 -19.10 -4.14 -8.38
N ASN A 45 -17.95 -3.86 -8.96
CA ASN A 45 -16.77 -4.69 -8.97
C ASN A 45 -15.55 -4.07 -8.27
N LEU A 46 -15.69 -2.91 -7.60
CA LEU A 46 -14.62 -2.23 -6.86
C LEU A 46 -14.78 -2.38 -5.35
N PHE A 47 -13.72 -2.87 -4.71
CA PHE A 47 -13.62 -3.09 -3.27
C PHE A 47 -12.45 -2.27 -2.72
N THR A 48 -12.69 -1.36 -1.76
CA THR A 48 -11.61 -0.53 -1.17
C THR A 48 -11.49 -0.79 0.32
N GLY A 49 -10.29 -1.15 0.75
CA GLY A 49 -9.90 -1.31 2.15
C GLY A 49 -9.08 -0.12 2.59
N SER A 50 -9.51 0.55 3.67
CA SER A 50 -8.83 1.71 4.23
C SER A 50 -8.71 1.61 5.75
N LYS A 51 -7.48 1.80 6.24
CA LYS A 51 -7.10 1.92 7.65
C LYS A 51 -6.01 3.00 7.78
N PRO A 52 -5.70 3.48 9.00
CA PRO A 52 -4.48 4.27 9.19
C PRO A 52 -3.28 3.54 8.57
N GLN A 53 -2.58 4.22 7.64
CA GLN A 53 -1.43 3.69 6.88
C GLN A 53 -1.69 2.60 5.84
N VAL A 54 -2.95 2.20 5.60
CA VAL A 54 -3.30 1.22 4.56
C VAL A 54 -4.43 1.75 3.70
N ALA A 55 -4.23 1.80 2.39
CA ALA A 55 -5.27 2.11 1.40
C ALA A 55 -5.01 1.22 0.19
N ILE A 56 -5.92 0.28 -0.04
CA ILE A 56 -5.81 -0.72 -1.10
C ILE A 56 -7.16 -0.83 -1.80
N THR A 57 -7.14 -0.87 -3.12
CA THR A 57 -8.34 -1.15 -3.92
C THR A 57 -8.15 -2.43 -4.72
N LEU A 58 -9.17 -3.28 -4.73
CA LEU A 58 -9.29 -4.45 -5.59
C LEU A 58 -10.38 -4.16 -6.62
N GLY A 59 -10.04 -4.35 -7.89
CA GLY A 59 -10.98 -4.26 -8.99
C GLY A 59 -11.18 -5.61 -9.65
N PHE A 60 -12.44 -5.92 -9.94
CA PHE A 60 -12.86 -7.08 -10.72
C PHE A 60 -13.55 -6.63 -12.02
N ASN A 61 -13.71 -7.52 -12.99
CA ASN A 61 -14.39 -7.23 -14.26
C ASN A 61 -15.90 -7.50 -14.18
N ASP A 62 -16.32 -8.45 -13.35
CA ASP A 62 -17.71 -8.90 -13.23
C ASP A 62 -18.40 -8.25 -12.03
N GLU A 63 -19.47 -7.51 -12.28
CA GLU A 63 -20.33 -6.91 -11.26
C GLU A 63 -21.27 -7.95 -10.61
N GLY A 64 -21.36 -9.16 -11.17
CA GLY A 64 -22.12 -10.29 -10.65
C GLY A 64 -21.41 -11.12 -9.58
N LEU A 65 -20.20 -10.74 -9.16
CA LEU A 65 -19.53 -11.36 -8.02
C LEU A 65 -20.35 -11.09 -6.75
N THR A 66 -20.61 -12.17 -5.99
CA THR A 66 -21.35 -12.09 -4.74
C THR A 66 -20.56 -12.72 -3.60
N LYS A 67 -21.04 -12.57 -2.36
CA LYS A 67 -20.45 -13.23 -1.19
C LYS A 67 -20.37 -14.76 -1.33
N ASP A 68 -21.23 -15.36 -2.15
CA ASP A 68 -21.34 -16.80 -2.36
C ASP A 68 -20.49 -17.29 -3.57
N SER A 69 -19.82 -16.37 -4.26
CA SER A 69 -18.90 -16.71 -5.35
C SER A 69 -17.72 -17.56 -4.85
N ASP A 70 -17.17 -18.42 -5.72
CA ASP A 70 -15.99 -19.21 -5.39
C ASP A 70 -14.68 -18.51 -5.79
N LEU A 71 -13.55 -19.08 -5.35
CA LEU A 71 -12.22 -18.55 -5.68
C LEU A 71 -11.98 -18.49 -7.19
N ALA A 72 -12.48 -19.46 -7.97
CA ALA A 72 -12.26 -19.51 -9.41
C ALA A 72 -12.94 -18.34 -10.11
N GLN A 73 -14.14 -17.95 -9.65
CA GLN A 73 -14.83 -16.75 -10.14
C GLN A 73 -14.06 -15.48 -9.81
N PHE A 74 -13.51 -15.33 -8.60
CA PHE A 74 -12.67 -14.17 -8.27
C PHE A 74 -11.39 -14.13 -9.11
N VAL A 75 -10.72 -15.27 -9.31
CA VAL A 75 -9.50 -15.37 -10.12
C VAL A 75 -9.79 -15.02 -11.58
N ALA A 76 -10.85 -15.57 -12.16
CA ALA A 76 -11.22 -15.33 -13.56
C ALA A 76 -11.61 -13.87 -13.82
N ASN A 77 -12.13 -13.18 -12.81
CA ASN A 77 -12.60 -11.80 -12.93
C ASN A 77 -11.65 -10.76 -12.34
N PHE A 78 -10.53 -11.14 -11.74
CA PHE A 78 -9.59 -10.18 -11.18
C PHE A 78 -9.04 -9.25 -12.27
N ASN A 79 -9.19 -7.94 -12.07
CA ASN A 79 -8.75 -6.92 -13.02
C ASN A 79 -7.48 -6.22 -12.54
N PHE A 80 -7.48 -5.70 -11.31
CA PHE A 80 -6.32 -5.00 -10.77
C PHE A 80 -6.33 -4.92 -9.24
N ILE A 81 -5.15 -4.61 -8.69
CA ILE A 81 -4.96 -4.05 -7.36
C ILE A 81 -4.34 -2.66 -7.49
N ALA A 82 -4.77 -1.73 -6.64
CA ALA A 82 -4.11 -0.44 -6.41
C ALA A 82 -3.58 -0.41 -4.97
N LEU A 83 -2.32 -0.01 -4.81
CA LEU A 83 -1.60 0.01 -3.53
C LEU A 83 -1.28 1.46 -3.14
N ASP A 84 -2.32 2.26 -2.88
CA ASP A 84 -2.17 3.70 -2.65
C ASP A 84 -1.40 4.02 -1.37
N ARG A 85 -1.59 3.22 -0.32
CA ARG A 85 -0.87 3.37 0.94
C ARG A 85 -0.60 2.01 1.56
N LEU A 86 0.66 1.78 1.91
CA LEU A 86 1.11 0.59 2.61
C LEU A 86 2.05 0.99 3.74
N PRO A 87 2.09 0.24 4.85
CA PRO A 87 3.02 0.51 5.91
C PRO A 87 4.44 0.16 5.44
N VAL A 88 5.43 0.73 6.12
CA VAL A 88 6.84 0.34 5.98
C VAL A 88 7.29 -0.26 7.31
N PRO A 89 7.18 -1.59 7.50
CA PRO A 89 7.60 -2.24 8.73
C PRO A 89 9.07 -1.95 9.08
N GLY A 90 9.37 -1.80 10.37
CA GLY A 90 10.73 -1.55 10.86
C GLY A 90 11.14 -0.07 10.92
N LEU A 91 10.20 0.87 10.73
CA LEU A 91 10.42 2.30 10.94
C LEU A 91 10.03 2.79 12.34
N ASP A 92 10.29 1.99 13.37
CA ASP A 92 10.03 2.38 14.76
C ASP A 92 10.75 3.68 15.12
N GLY A 93 10.09 4.55 15.89
CA GLY A 93 10.65 5.82 16.35
C GLY A 93 10.66 6.96 15.32
N VAL A 94 10.12 6.75 14.11
CA VAL A 94 9.75 7.88 13.24
C VAL A 94 8.62 8.67 13.91
N PRO A 95 8.70 10.02 13.96
CA PRO A 95 7.64 10.82 14.55
C PRO A 95 6.28 10.61 13.88
N SER A 96 5.22 10.47 14.67
CA SER A 96 3.89 10.04 14.21
C SER A 96 3.20 11.01 13.24
N GLN A 97 3.67 12.25 13.14
CA GLN A 97 3.17 13.21 12.16
C GLN A 97 3.58 12.87 10.71
N TRP A 98 4.53 11.96 10.52
CA TRP A 98 4.96 11.53 9.18
C TRP A 98 4.07 10.41 8.66
N GLU A 99 3.49 10.62 7.49
CA GLU A 99 2.96 9.56 6.65
C GLU A 99 4.10 9.04 5.77
N ILE A 100 4.49 7.78 5.98
CA ILE A 100 5.54 7.11 5.19
C ILE A 100 4.96 5.86 4.54
N TYR A 101 5.15 5.73 3.24
CA TYR A 101 4.67 4.59 2.46
C TYR A 101 5.56 4.35 1.23
N PRO A 102 5.64 3.11 0.75
CA PRO A 102 6.33 2.81 -0.49
C PRO A 102 5.51 3.29 -1.70
N GLN A 103 6.19 3.58 -2.82
CA GLN A 103 5.54 4.03 -4.07
C GLN A 103 5.76 3.02 -5.18
N THR A 104 4.67 2.59 -5.82
CA THR A 104 4.69 1.73 -7.00
C THR A 104 4.87 2.57 -8.28
N PRO A 105 5.55 2.06 -9.31
CA PRO A 105 5.73 2.78 -10.58
C PRO A 105 4.42 2.93 -11.35
N ILE A 106 3.45 2.05 -11.11
CA ILE A 106 2.12 2.04 -11.73
C ILE A 106 1.10 2.04 -10.59
N SER A 107 0.08 2.89 -10.68
CA SER A 107 -0.94 3.07 -9.64
C SER A 107 -1.84 1.84 -9.47
N SER A 108 -2.04 1.06 -10.53
CA SER A 108 -2.86 -0.16 -10.52
C SER A 108 -2.27 -1.21 -11.46
N PHE A 109 -2.31 -2.47 -11.06
CA PHE A 109 -1.71 -3.58 -11.82
C PHE A 109 -2.36 -4.92 -11.47
N SER A 110 -2.18 -5.93 -12.32
CA SER A 110 -2.61 -7.31 -12.06
C SER A 110 -1.45 -8.29 -11.96
N GLU A 111 -0.34 -8.00 -12.62
CA GLU A 111 0.85 -8.83 -12.61
C GLU A 111 1.40 -9.00 -11.18
N GLY A 112 1.79 -10.22 -10.82
CA GLY A 112 2.33 -10.54 -9.51
C GLY A 112 1.28 -10.68 -8.40
N VAL A 113 -0.02 -10.51 -8.69
CA VAL A 113 -1.10 -10.78 -7.74
C VAL A 113 -1.55 -12.23 -7.85
N THR A 114 -1.68 -12.90 -6.71
CA THR A 114 -2.23 -14.25 -6.58
C THR A 114 -3.38 -14.21 -5.58
N LEU A 115 -4.57 -14.65 -5.99
CA LEU A 115 -5.67 -14.94 -5.09
C LEU A 115 -5.53 -16.38 -4.61
N GLU A 116 -5.18 -16.56 -3.34
CA GLU A 116 -4.79 -17.86 -2.79
C GLU A 116 -5.98 -18.67 -2.28
N GLN A 117 -6.94 -17.99 -1.65
CA GLN A 117 -8.09 -18.63 -1.01
C GLN A 117 -9.25 -17.65 -0.88
N TYR A 118 -10.48 -18.13 -1.04
CA TYR A 118 -11.69 -17.42 -0.63
C TYR A 118 -12.54 -18.32 0.25
N ASP A 119 -13.04 -17.79 1.37
CA ASP A 119 -14.00 -18.45 2.24
C ASP A 119 -15.33 -17.67 2.25
N PRO A 120 -16.39 -18.19 1.60
CA PRO A 120 -17.70 -17.53 1.56
C PRO A 120 -18.33 -17.27 2.94
N SER A 121 -18.01 -18.10 3.94
CA SER A 121 -18.60 -17.96 5.28
C SER A 121 -18.04 -16.77 6.06
N THR A 122 -16.77 -16.43 5.82
CA THR A 122 -16.08 -15.29 6.45
C THR A 122 -15.91 -14.11 5.50
N GLN A 123 -16.16 -14.31 4.20
CA GLN A 123 -15.92 -13.38 3.09
C GLN A 123 -14.45 -12.92 3.01
N ILE A 124 -13.52 -13.75 3.50
CA ILE A 124 -12.10 -13.44 3.49
C ILE A 124 -11.47 -13.98 2.21
N LEU A 125 -10.98 -13.08 1.37
CA LEU A 125 -10.09 -13.34 0.25
C LEU A 125 -8.64 -13.18 0.72
N LYS A 126 -7.83 -14.24 0.59
CA LYS A 126 -6.40 -14.22 0.86
C LYS A 126 -5.64 -13.91 -0.41
N LEU A 127 -4.72 -12.96 -0.35
CA LEU A 127 -3.93 -12.53 -1.49
C LEU A 127 -2.45 -12.48 -1.16
N ALA A 128 -1.63 -12.85 -2.13
CA ALA A 128 -0.21 -12.55 -2.16
C ALA A 128 0.10 -11.64 -3.35
N VAL A 129 0.94 -10.62 -3.13
CA VAL A 129 1.35 -9.67 -4.17
C VAL A 129 2.86 -9.59 -4.21
N GLN A 130 3.42 -9.79 -5.40
CA GLN A 130 4.82 -9.51 -5.72
C GLN A 130 4.85 -8.28 -6.61
N THR A 131 5.59 -7.25 -6.20
CA THR A 131 5.67 -6.00 -6.96
C THR A 131 7.04 -5.34 -6.79
N GLN A 132 7.22 -4.20 -7.46
CA GLN A 132 8.38 -3.35 -7.30
C GLN A 132 7.93 -1.98 -6.81
N PHE A 133 8.64 -1.45 -5.82
CA PHE A 133 8.54 -0.05 -5.43
C PHE A 133 9.78 0.68 -5.92
N PHE A 134 9.62 1.91 -6.42
CA PHE A 134 10.76 2.73 -6.88
C PHE A 134 11.26 3.70 -5.80
N ALA A 135 10.47 3.88 -4.74
CA ALA A 135 10.82 4.75 -3.63
C ALA A 135 10.05 4.41 -2.35
N ILE A 136 10.57 4.87 -1.22
CA ILE A 136 9.79 5.15 -0.01
C ILE A 136 9.61 6.66 0.09
N TYR A 137 8.36 7.10 0.12
CA TYR A 137 7.96 8.49 0.24
C TYR A 137 7.54 8.79 1.67
N GLY A 138 7.88 9.99 2.16
CA GLY A 138 7.39 10.49 3.43
C GLY A 138 6.89 11.93 3.32
N SER A 139 5.80 12.25 4.01
CA SER A 139 5.37 13.64 4.18
C SER A 139 4.67 13.89 5.51
N VAL A 140 4.76 15.13 6.00
CA VAL A 140 3.93 15.63 7.10
C VAL A 140 2.66 16.28 6.51
N PRO A 141 1.47 15.70 6.72
CA PRO A 141 0.23 16.22 6.16
C PRO A 141 0.01 17.69 6.54
N GLN A 142 -0.22 18.53 5.53
CA GLN A 142 -0.53 19.94 5.73
C GLN A 142 -2.04 20.13 5.77
N LYS A 143 -2.54 20.96 6.69
CA LYS A 143 -3.98 21.28 6.77
C LYS A 143 -4.49 22.05 5.54
N HIS A 144 -3.63 22.90 4.98
CA HIS A 144 -3.94 23.74 3.81
C HIS A 144 -2.79 23.66 2.81
N PRO A 145 -2.68 22.56 2.05
CA PRO A 145 -1.71 22.51 0.96
C PRO A 145 -2.08 23.59 -0.06
N ILE A 146 -1.14 24.47 -0.36
CA ILE A 146 -1.31 25.45 -1.44
C ILE A 146 -0.96 24.70 -2.72
N ALA A 147 -1.94 24.54 -3.61
CA ALA A 147 -1.71 23.95 -4.92
C ALA A 147 -0.55 24.68 -5.62
N ASP A 148 0.34 23.93 -6.25
CA ASP A 148 1.53 24.42 -6.98
C ASP A 148 2.60 25.13 -6.12
N ALA A 149 2.44 25.21 -4.80
CA ALA A 149 3.51 25.65 -3.92
C ALA A 149 4.48 24.50 -3.60
N ARG A 150 5.77 24.82 -3.49
CA ARG A 150 6.76 23.84 -3.00
C ARG A 150 6.40 23.42 -1.58
N ALA A 151 6.54 22.13 -1.28
CA ALA A 151 6.43 21.64 0.08
C ALA A 151 7.41 22.38 1.00
N PRO A 152 6.98 22.81 2.20
CA PRO A 152 7.88 23.43 3.16
C PRO A 152 9.08 22.52 3.44
N LYS A 153 10.26 23.12 3.60
CA LYS A 153 11.48 22.39 3.92
C LYS A 153 11.27 21.56 5.20
N GLY A 154 11.71 20.30 5.19
CA GLY A 154 11.58 19.41 6.34
C GLY A 154 10.21 18.74 6.49
N THR A 155 9.29 18.89 5.53
CA THR A 155 7.95 18.26 5.56
C THR A 155 7.75 17.16 4.53
N TYR A 156 8.81 16.84 3.77
CA TYR A 156 8.83 15.85 2.71
C TYR A 156 10.19 15.16 2.66
N LEU A 157 10.19 13.89 2.26
CA LEU A 157 11.38 13.11 1.92
C LEU A 157 11.05 12.06 0.87
N GLN A 158 12.07 11.60 0.15
CA GLN A 158 11.95 10.45 -0.75
C GLN A 158 13.28 9.71 -0.83
N VAL A 159 13.25 8.42 -0.53
CA VAL A 159 14.39 7.51 -0.69
C VAL A 159 14.13 6.65 -1.92
N ARG A 160 14.85 6.92 -3.02
CA ARG A 160 14.70 6.20 -4.29
C ARG A 160 15.63 5.01 -4.35
N ARG A 161 15.05 3.82 -4.53
CA ARG A 161 15.75 2.54 -4.76
C ARG A 161 14.81 1.59 -5.49
N ASP A 162 15.38 0.61 -6.17
CA ASP A 162 14.62 -0.53 -6.68
C ASP A 162 14.35 -1.49 -5.51
N ILE A 163 13.10 -1.51 -5.03
CA ILE A 163 12.70 -2.23 -3.82
C ILE A 163 11.73 -3.35 -4.21
N GLN A 164 12.10 -4.59 -3.91
CA GLN A 164 11.23 -5.74 -4.11
C GLN A 164 10.15 -5.78 -3.03
N GLY A 165 8.89 -5.69 -3.43
CA GLY A 165 7.73 -5.78 -2.54
C GLY A 165 7.17 -7.20 -2.49
N VAL A 166 6.99 -7.74 -1.28
CA VAL A 166 6.22 -8.97 -1.04
C VAL A 166 5.15 -8.67 -0.02
N ILE A 167 3.89 -8.75 -0.42
CA ILE A 167 2.74 -8.39 0.41
C ILE A 167 1.86 -9.62 0.57
N LYS A 168 1.38 -9.86 1.79
CA LYS A 168 0.32 -10.83 2.08
C LYS A 168 -0.80 -10.13 2.81
N LEU A 169 -2.05 -10.39 2.43
CA LEU A 169 -3.19 -9.73 3.05
C LEU A 169 -4.44 -10.61 3.12
N ASN A 170 -5.21 -10.41 4.18
CA ASN A 170 -6.55 -10.97 4.35
C ASN A 170 -7.59 -9.86 4.11
N ALA A 171 -8.20 -9.86 2.93
CA ALA A 171 -9.24 -8.91 2.54
C ALA A 171 -10.63 -9.48 2.87
N LYS A 172 -11.31 -8.91 3.87
CA LYS A 172 -12.72 -9.21 4.11
C LYS A 172 -13.57 -8.36 3.16
N LEU A 173 -14.11 -9.00 2.13
CA LEU A 173 -14.96 -8.34 1.14
C LEU A 173 -16.34 -8.07 1.74
N VAL A 174 -16.73 -6.80 1.81
CA VAL A 174 -18.04 -6.37 2.32
C VAL A 174 -18.91 -5.96 1.15
N PHE A 175 -19.80 -6.86 0.75
CA PHE A 175 -20.73 -6.64 -0.35
C PHE A 175 -21.83 -5.65 0.04
N SER A 176 -22.20 -4.76 -0.88
CA SER A 176 -23.36 -3.89 -0.73
C SER A 176 -24.65 -4.71 -0.75
N SER A 177 -25.56 -4.37 0.16
CA SER A 177 -26.90 -4.98 0.27
C SER A 177 -27.79 -4.68 -0.93
#